data_AF-A0A511XAD5-F1
#
_entry.id   AF-A0A511XAD5-F1
#
_cell.length_a   1.000
_cell.length_b   1.000
_cell.length_c   1.000
_cell.angle_alpha   90.00
_cell.angle_beta   90.00
_cell.angle_gamma   90.00
#
_symmetry.space_group_name_H-M   'P 1'
#
loop_
_entity.id
_entity.type
_entity.pdbx_description
1 polymer ?
#
loop_
_entity_poly.entity_id
_entity_poly.type
_entity_poly.pdbx_seq_one_letter_code
_entity_poly.pdbx_strand_id
1 'polypeptide(L)'
;MTKLRITEIPDEKPVRVTLDLPADLHRDLVAYAALVSQNGQHVDPARLVPHMIRGFIASDRAFRKLRQGARRAAIKTLSPAAPEHG
;
A
#
# COMPACT_ATOMS: atom_id res chain seq x y z
N MET A 1 16.90 -14.13 -12.39
CA MET A 1 16.79 -12.80 -13.02
C MET A 1 15.78 -11.99 -12.22
N THR A 2 16.27 -10.99 -11.49
CA THR A 2 15.54 -10.21 -10.48
C THR A 2 14.62 -9.19 -11.15
N LYS A 3 13.31 -9.47 -11.19
CA LYS A 3 12.29 -8.55 -11.72
C LYS A 3 11.81 -7.62 -10.62
N LEU A 4 11.86 -6.31 -10.86
CA LEU A 4 11.35 -5.28 -9.94
C LEU A 4 9.84 -5.42 -9.77
N ARG A 5 9.34 -5.18 -8.55
CA ARG A 5 7.92 -5.38 -8.19
C ARG A 5 7.00 -4.25 -8.62
N ILE A 6 7.56 -3.12 -9.04
CA ILE A 6 6.81 -1.94 -9.51
C ILE A 6 7.02 -1.83 -11.01
N THR A 7 5.93 -1.84 -11.77
CA THR A 7 5.94 -1.77 -13.23
C THR A 7 5.12 -0.61 -13.78
N GLU A 8 4.22 0.00 -12.98
CA GLU A 8 3.32 1.08 -13.38
C GLU A 8 2.84 1.90 -12.16
N ILE A 9 2.58 3.19 -12.37
CA ILE A 9 2.09 4.16 -11.36
C ILE A 9 0.60 4.45 -11.65
N PRO A 10 -0.37 3.86 -10.90
CA PRO A 10 -1.79 4.21 -11.01
C PRO A 10 -2.14 5.65 -10.58
N ASP A 11 -3.12 6.24 -11.28
CA ASP A 11 -3.69 7.57 -11.03
C ASP A 11 -4.94 7.48 -10.12
N GLU A 12 -4.84 7.91 -8.86
CA GLU A 12 -5.92 7.88 -7.85
C GLU A 12 -5.99 9.23 -7.12
N LYS A 13 -7.18 9.62 -6.59
CA LYS A 13 -7.36 10.87 -5.81
C LYS A 13 -6.42 10.86 -4.59
N PRO A 14 -5.40 11.73 -4.53
CA PRO A 14 -4.34 11.61 -3.55
C PRO A 14 -4.74 12.23 -2.20
N VAL A 15 -4.41 11.53 -1.11
CA VAL A 15 -4.38 12.11 0.25
C VAL A 15 -2.93 12.50 0.54
N ARG A 16 -2.68 13.75 0.94
CA ARG A 16 -1.33 14.22 1.23
C ARG A 16 -0.88 13.80 2.62
N VAL A 17 0.27 13.15 2.70
CA VAL A 17 0.92 12.74 3.94
C VAL A 17 2.36 13.26 3.90
N THR A 18 2.82 13.86 4.98
CA THR A 18 4.23 14.26 5.17
C THR A 18 4.92 13.21 6.01
N LEU A 19 6.12 12.80 5.61
CA LEU A 19 6.89 11.75 6.25
C LEU A 19 8.38 12.10 6.22
N ASP A 20 9.07 11.82 7.31
CA ASP A 20 10.53 11.94 7.39
C ASP A 20 11.16 10.59 7.04
N LEU A 21 12.12 10.61 6.12
CA LEU A 21 12.89 9.43 5.73
C LEU A 21 14.29 9.48 6.33
N PRO A 22 14.79 8.37 6.89
CA PRO A 22 16.22 8.18 7.11
C PRO A 22 17.02 8.47 5.83
N ALA A 23 18.21 9.06 5.99
CA ALA A 23 19.02 9.53 4.86
C ALA A 23 19.50 8.39 3.95
N ASP A 24 19.80 7.23 4.54
CA ASP A 24 20.13 5.99 3.84
C ASP A 24 18.95 5.50 3.00
N LEU A 25 17.75 5.44 3.58
CA LEU A 25 16.54 5.04 2.86
C LEU A 25 16.22 5.98 1.68
N HIS A 26 16.41 7.29 1.85
CA HIS A 26 16.24 8.23 0.74
C HIS A 26 17.23 7.95 -0.41
N ARG A 27 18.51 7.68 -0.10
CA ARG A 27 19.52 7.34 -1.11
C ARG A 27 19.17 6.07 -1.87
N ASP A 28 18.73 5.04 -1.16
CA ASP A 28 18.29 3.79 -1.77
C ASP A 28 17.06 3.98 -2.66
N LEU A 29 16.12 4.83 -2.24
CA LEU A 29 14.93 5.15 -3.02
C LEU A 29 15.26 5.89 -4.32
N VAL A 30 16.23 6.81 -4.29
CA VAL A 30 16.76 7.50 -5.48
C VAL A 30 17.39 6.49 -6.44
N ALA A 31 18.24 5.59 -5.93
CA ALA A 31 18.87 4.56 -6.73
C ALA A 31 17.82 3.61 -7.35
N TYR A 32 16.81 3.22 -6.57
CA TYR A 32 15.72 2.37 -7.04
C TYR A 32 14.90 3.06 -8.15
N ALA A 33 14.60 4.35 -8.00
CA ALA A 33 13.90 5.12 -9.04
C ALA A 33 14.67 5.15 -10.36
N ALA A 34 15.99 5.34 -10.30
CA ALA A 34 16.85 5.31 -11.49
C ALA A 34 16.81 3.95 -12.20
N LEU A 35 16.66 2.85 -11.47
CA LEU A 35 16.56 1.49 -12.04
C LEU A 35 15.17 1.18 -12.61
N VAL A 36 14.10 1.77 -12.06
CA VAL A 36 12.71 1.57 -12.52
C VAL A 36 12.41 2.38 -13.78
N SER A 37 13.09 3.50 -14.00
CA SER A 37 12.98 4.33 -15.19
C SER A 37 13.25 3.53 -16.48
N GLN A 38 12.21 2.95 -17.06
CA GLN A 38 12.24 2.39 -18.41
C GLN A 38 12.01 3.53 -19.41
N ASN A 39 12.84 3.59 -20.45
CA ASN A 39 12.74 4.57 -21.55
C ASN A 39 13.16 6.01 -21.20
N GLY A 40 14.03 6.19 -20.20
CA GLY A 40 14.67 7.49 -19.94
C GLY A 40 13.78 8.55 -19.26
N GLN A 41 12.58 8.16 -18.82
CA GLN A 41 11.74 9.06 -18.02
C GLN A 41 12.22 9.08 -16.57
N HIS A 42 12.58 10.27 -16.10
CA HIS A 42 12.94 10.48 -14.70
C HIS A 42 11.73 10.19 -13.80
N VAL A 43 11.87 9.19 -12.92
CA VAL A 43 10.86 8.87 -11.90
C VAL A 43 11.20 9.63 -10.63
N ASP A 44 10.28 10.46 -10.15
CA ASP A 44 10.38 11.05 -8.82
C ASP A 44 10.36 9.94 -7.75
N PRO A 45 11.42 9.80 -6.93
CA PRO A 45 11.50 8.79 -5.88
C PRO A 45 10.28 8.80 -4.95
N ALA A 46 9.71 9.98 -4.66
CA ALA A 46 8.55 10.10 -3.78
C ALA A 46 7.29 9.42 -4.36
N ARG A 47 7.17 9.35 -5.70
CA ARG A 47 6.05 8.68 -6.36
C ARG A 47 6.09 7.16 -6.19
N LEU A 48 7.24 6.57 -5.86
CA LEU A 48 7.34 5.13 -5.59
C LEU A 48 6.74 4.74 -4.24
N VAL A 49 6.81 5.64 -3.25
CA VAL A 49 6.43 5.34 -1.86
C VAL A 49 4.99 4.79 -1.76
N PRO A 50 3.96 5.41 -2.37
CA PRO A 50 2.60 4.86 -2.33
C PRO A 50 2.49 3.45 -2.95
N HIS A 51 3.21 3.17 -4.04
CA HIS A 51 3.19 1.86 -4.69
C HIS A 51 3.89 0.79 -3.86
N MET A 52 5.03 1.13 -3.24
CA MET A 52 5.75 0.23 -2.34
C MET A 52 4.89 -0.13 -1.12
N ILE A 53 4.25 0.86 -0.49
CA ILE A 53 3.35 0.64 0.65
C ILE A 53 2.16 -0.22 0.24
N ARG A 54 1.53 0.07 -0.91
CA ARG A 54 0.43 -0.74 -1.44
C ARG A 54 0.85 -2.18 -1.69
N GLY A 55 2.00 -2.39 -2.33
CA GLY A 55 2.54 -3.71 -2.61
C GLY A 55 2.85 -4.48 -1.32
N PHE A 56 3.44 -3.81 -0.33
CA PHE A 56 3.70 -4.39 0.99
C PHE A 56 2.40 -4.86 1.65
N ILE A 57 1.42 -3.97 1.81
CA ILE A 57 0.11 -4.26 2.43
C ILE A 57 -0.62 -5.40 1.70
N ALA A 58 -0.59 -5.41 0.37
CA ALA A 58 -1.25 -6.45 -0.42
C ALA A 58 -0.58 -7.83 -0.28
N SER A 59 0.74 -7.85 -0.04
CA SER A 59 1.53 -9.07 0.09
C SER A 59 1.52 -9.68 1.49
N ASP A 60 1.25 -8.89 2.53
CA ASP A 60 1.23 -9.35 3.91
C ASP A 60 -0.01 -10.24 4.20
N ARG A 61 0.22 -11.55 4.24
CA ARG A 61 -0.83 -12.54 4.51
C ARG A 61 -1.40 -12.44 5.93
N ALA A 62 -0.56 -12.12 6.92
CA ALA A 62 -1.01 -12.01 8.31
C ALA A 62 -1.94 -10.80 8.45
N PHE A 63 -1.54 -9.67 7.89
CA PHE A 63 -2.39 -8.48 7.80
C PHE A 63 -3.72 -8.77 7.11
N ARG A 64 -3.70 -9.46 5.98
CA ARG A 64 -4.92 -9.84 5.25
C ARG A 64 -5.88 -10.69 6.08
N LYS A 65 -5.37 -11.69 6.81
CA LYS A 65 -6.18 -12.55 7.69
C LYS A 65 -6.82 -11.75 8.83
N LEU A 66 -6.02 -10.93 9.52
CA LEU A 66 -6.49 -10.11 10.64
C LEU A 66 -7.54 -9.08 10.18
N ARG A 67 -7.32 -8.41 9.04
CA ARG A 67 -8.27 -7.46 8.47
C ARG A 67 -9.60 -8.11 8.09
N GLN A 68 -9.58 -9.33 7.55
CA GLN A 68 -10.80 -10.09 7.26
C GLN A 68 -11.55 -10.46 8.55
N GLY A 69 -10.84 -10.90 9.59
CA GLY A 69 -11.42 -11.18 10.91
C GLY A 69 -12.09 -9.94 11.53
N ALA A 70 -11.40 -8.81 11.52
CA ALA A 70 -11.95 -7.54 12.02
C ALA A 70 -13.19 -7.08 11.23
N ARG A 71 -13.17 -7.22 9.89
CA ARG A 71 -14.33 -6.89 9.05
C ARG A 71 -15.54 -7.78 9.35
N ARG A 72 -15.32 -9.07 9.59
CA ARG A 72 -16.39 -10.01 10.00
C ARG A 72 -16.97 -9.65 11.37
N ALA A 73 -16.12 -9.27 12.33
CA ALA A 73 -16.57 -8.82 13.64
C ALA A 73 -17.42 -7.55 13.54
N ALA A 74 -16.99 -6.56 12.74
CA ALA A 74 -17.73 -5.32 12.53
C ALA A 74 -19.13 -5.54 11.91
N ILE A 75 -19.25 -6.47 10.94
CA ILE A 75 -20.54 -6.85 10.34
C ILE A 75 -21.45 -7.49 11.39
N LYS A 76 -20.92 -8.35 12.27
CA LYS A 76 -21.70 -8.99 13.34
C LYS A 76 -22.25 -7.96 14.33
N THR A 77 -21.49 -6.93 14.68
CA THR A 77 -21.95 -5.84 15.57
C THR A 77 -23.01 -4.92 14.93
N LEU A 78 -23.08 -4.85 13.60
CA LEU A 78 -24.03 -4.00 12.88
C LEU A 78 -25.35 -4.71 12.53
N SER A 79 -25.50 -5.99 12.85
CA SER A 79 -26.75 -6.73 12.70
C SER A 79 -27.45 -6.81 14.05
N PRO A 80 -28.48 -5.98 14.35
CA PRO A 80 -29.27 -6.15 15.55
C PRO A 80 -30.18 -7.38 15.38
N ALA A 81 -30.25 -8.20 16.44
CA ALA A 81 -31.23 -9.26 16.54
C ALA A 81 -32.64 -8.67 16.37
N ALA A 82 -33.43 -9.24 15.47
CA ALA A 82 -34.86 -8.93 15.38
C ALA A 82 -35.53 -9.22 16.73
N PRO A 83 -36.45 -8.38 17.21
CA PRO A 83 -37.13 -8.66 18.46
C PRO A 83 -38.06 -9.85 18.23
N GLU A 84 -37.89 -10.88 19.06
CA GLU A 84 -38.82 -11.99 19.11
C GLU A 84 -40.06 -11.49 19.85
N HIS A 85 -41.13 -11.23 19.10
CA HIS A 85 -42.44 -10.97 19.68
C HIS A 85 -43.24 -12.27 19.66
N GLY A 86 -43.48 -12.79 20.86
CA GLY A 86 -44.54 -13.76 21.15
C GLY A 86 -45.91 -13.11 21.21
#